data_AF-N9MTG0-F1
#
_entry.id   AF-N9MTG0-F1
#
_cell.length_a   1.000
_cell.length_b   1.000
_cell.length_c   1.000
_cell.angle_alpha   90.00
_cell.angle_beta   90.00
_cell.angle_gamma   90.00
#
_symmetry.space_group_name_H-M   'P 1'
#
loop_
_entity.id
_entity.type
_entity.pdbx_description
1 polymer ?
#
loop_
_entity_poly.entity_id
_entity_poly.type
_entity_poly.pdbx_seq_one_letter_code
_entity_poly.pdbx_strand_id
1 'polypeptide(L)'
;MNKNNSATTTFTRYGSTIGTFIIVISFHILIYLDHPVRFLQSLITPSVVIPMLCLMLIAIVVGYVVGYIPAYITGELFLHIFKDKLVNANLYLAIAYGCFTSLLWAPLLFLLSQFAHDWLLTFLYLQFVFILPITTICAVIEWKKSK
;
A
#
# COMPACT_ATOMS: atom_id res chain seq x y z
N MET A 1 12.17 30.27 -13.08
CA MET A 1 12.17 28.93 -12.47
C MET A 1 11.91 29.09 -10.98
N ASN A 2 10.64 29.05 -10.56
CA ASN A 2 10.26 29.05 -9.16
C ASN A 2 9.09 28.07 -9.02
N LYS A 3 9.42 26.81 -8.68
CA LYS A 3 8.49 25.66 -8.68
C LYS A 3 8.17 25.29 -7.23
N ASN A 4 7.78 26.29 -6.43
CA ASN A 4 7.25 26.09 -5.10
C ASN A 4 5.76 25.75 -5.21
N ASN A 5 5.50 24.45 -5.43
CA ASN A 5 4.29 23.76 -5.01
C ASN A 5 4.65 22.28 -5.09
N SER A 6 5.25 21.75 -4.01
CA SER A 6 5.27 20.32 -3.75
C SER A 6 3.81 19.89 -3.56
N ALA A 7 3.11 19.69 -4.68
CA ALA A 7 1.83 19.03 -4.68
C ALA A 7 2.12 17.58 -4.29
N THR A 8 1.96 17.27 -3.01
CA THR A 8 2.10 15.91 -2.49
C THR A 8 1.23 14.98 -3.35
N THR A 9 1.86 14.01 -4.00
CA THR A 9 1.18 13.04 -4.87
C THR A 9 0.17 12.22 -4.06
N THR A 10 -0.86 11.67 -4.71
CA THR A 10 -1.79 10.75 -4.03
C THR A 10 -1.06 9.58 -3.39
N PHE A 11 -0.01 9.08 -4.05
CA PHE A 11 0.87 8.05 -3.52
C PHE A 11 1.47 8.47 -2.18
N THR A 12 2.09 9.66 -2.09
CA THR A 12 2.69 10.16 -0.85
C THR A 12 1.63 10.41 0.23
N ARG A 13 0.46 10.90 -0.15
CA ARG A 13 -0.61 11.26 0.81
C ARG A 13 -1.33 10.05 1.39
N TYR A 14 -1.61 9.04 0.57
CA TYR A 14 -2.47 7.91 0.96
C TYR A 14 -1.79 6.55 0.88
N GLY A 15 -0.72 6.40 0.11
CA GLY A 15 -0.08 5.10 -0.13
C GLY A 15 0.38 4.42 1.16
N SER A 16 0.99 5.18 2.08
CA SER A 16 1.42 4.64 3.38
C SER A 16 0.24 4.19 4.25
N THR A 17 -0.85 4.94 4.25
CA THR A 17 -2.07 4.61 5.02
C THR A 17 -2.77 3.39 4.44
N ILE A 18 -2.93 3.34 3.12
CA ILE A 18 -3.51 2.18 2.41
C ILE A 18 -2.66 0.94 2.68
N GLY A 19 -1.34 1.04 2.57
CA GLY A 19 -0.44 -0.07 2.87
C GLY A 19 -0.58 -0.55 4.31
N THR A 20 -0.56 0.36 5.27
CA THR A 20 -0.72 -0.01 6.69
C THR A 20 -2.04 -0.73 6.93
N PHE A 21 -3.13 -0.27 6.31
CA PHE A 21 -4.43 -0.93 6.38
C PHE A 21 -4.42 -2.34 5.79
N ILE A 22 -3.78 -2.56 4.64
CA ILE A 22 -3.65 -3.88 4.01
C ILE A 22 -2.87 -4.84 4.91
N ILE A 23 -1.76 -4.39 5.51
CA ILE A 23 -0.96 -5.22 6.43
C ILE A 23 -1.80 -5.62 7.64
N VAL A 24 -2.46 -4.65 8.27
CA VAL A 24 -3.31 -4.90 9.46
C VAL A 24 -4.40 -5.91 9.13
N ILE A 25 -5.13 -5.74 8.03
CA ILE A 25 -6.17 -6.69 7.61
C ILE A 25 -5.59 -8.06 7.32
N SER A 26 -4.45 -8.13 6.63
CA SER A 26 -3.80 -9.41 6.32
C SER A 26 -3.50 -10.21 7.59
N PHE A 27 -2.95 -9.55 8.62
CA PHE A 27 -2.73 -10.20 9.92
C PHE A 27 -4.01 -10.65 10.60
N HIS A 28 -5.08 -9.84 10.57
CA HIS A 28 -6.37 -10.24 11.14
C HIS A 28 -6.98 -11.45 10.42
N ILE A 29 -6.87 -11.50 9.08
CA ILE A 29 -7.31 -12.64 8.28
C ILE A 29 -6.52 -13.89 8.68
N LEU A 30 -5.19 -13.81 8.80
CA LEU A 30 -4.37 -14.94 9.20
C LEU A 30 -4.76 -15.48 10.59
N ILE A 31 -4.93 -14.60 11.58
CA ILE A 31 -5.33 -14.99 12.94
C ILE A 31 -6.73 -15.63 12.94
N TYR A 32 -7.67 -15.06 12.17
CA TYR A 32 -9.01 -15.60 12.05
C TYR A 32 -9.02 -17.01 11.42
N LEU A 33 -8.22 -17.22 10.37
CA LEU A 33 -8.13 -18.51 9.69
C LEU A 33 -7.50 -19.59 10.58
N ASP A 34 -6.52 -19.22 11.42
CA ASP A 34 -5.86 -20.15 12.33
C ASP A 34 -6.73 -20.49 13.55
N HIS A 35 -7.35 -19.49 14.18
CA HIS A 35 -8.15 -19.65 15.41
C HIS A 35 -9.44 -18.80 15.41
N PRO A 36 -10.48 -19.19 14.64
CA PRO A 36 -11.65 -18.34 14.42
C PRO A 36 -12.46 -18.05 15.69
N VAL A 37 -12.65 -19.06 16.55
CA VAL A 37 -13.42 -18.92 17.81
C VAL A 37 -12.70 -17.99 18.78
N ARG A 38 -11.38 -18.14 18.91
CA ARG A 38 -10.56 -17.29 19.80
C ARG A 38 -10.50 -15.85 19.29
N PHE A 39 -10.43 -15.65 17.98
CA PHE A 39 -10.49 -14.32 17.36
C PHE A 39 -11.83 -13.63 17.65
N LEU A 40 -12.96 -14.32 17.45
CA LEU A 40 -14.30 -13.80 17.75
C LEU A 40 -14.49 -13.48 19.24
N GLN A 41 -14.02 -14.35 20.14
CA GLN A 41 -14.05 -14.08 21.59
C GLN A 41 -13.19 -12.87 21.96
N SER A 42 -12.04 -12.70 21.32
CA SER A 42 -11.13 -11.58 21.54
C SER A 42 -11.75 -10.24 21.12
N LEU A 43 -12.59 -10.23 20.06
CA LEU A 43 -13.28 -9.03 19.56
C LEU A 43 -14.34 -8.47 20.51
N ILE A 44 -14.88 -9.29 21.43
CA ILE A 44 -15.89 -8.84 22.41
C ILE A 44 -15.30 -8.66 23.82
N THR A 45 -14.04 -9.04 24.02
CA THR A 45 -13.38 -8.98 25.33
C THR A 45 -12.69 -7.62 25.50
N PRO A 46 -13.15 -6.72 26.40
CA PRO A 46 -12.64 -5.36 26.48
C PRO A 46 -11.14 -5.27 26.81
N SER A 47 -10.62 -6.20 27.63
CA SER A 47 -9.20 -6.28 27.97
C SER A 47 -8.29 -6.61 26.78
N VAL A 48 -8.87 -7.10 25.67
CA VAL A 48 -8.15 -7.40 24.42
C VAL A 48 -8.37 -6.30 23.39
N VAL A 49 -9.61 -5.84 23.21
CA VAL A 49 -9.97 -4.83 22.21
C VAL A 49 -9.31 -3.48 22.49
N ILE A 50 -9.26 -3.03 23.75
CA ILE A 50 -8.71 -1.71 24.09
C ILE A 50 -7.21 -1.63 23.76
N PRO A 51 -6.35 -2.58 24.20
CA PRO A 51 -4.95 -2.61 23.77
C PRO A 51 -4.80 -2.75 22.24
N MET A 52 -5.65 -3.55 21.59
CA MET A 52 -5.59 -3.74 20.14
C MET A 52 -5.85 -2.43 19.38
N LEU A 53 -6.80 -1.62 19.82
CA LEU A 53 -7.06 -0.29 19.25
C LEU A 53 -5.86 0.65 19.45
N CYS A 54 -5.25 0.66 20.63
CA CYS A 54 -4.03 1.45 20.89
C CYS A 54 -2.88 1.02 19.97
N LEU A 55 -2.64 -0.29 19.83
CA LEU A 55 -1.63 -0.83 18.94
C LEU A 55 -1.92 -0.50 17.47
N MET A 56 -3.19 -0.49 17.06
CA MET A 56 -3.59 -0.07 15.72
C MET A 56 -3.26 1.39 15.46
N LEU A 57 -3.51 2.29 16.41
CA LEU A 57 -3.13 3.71 16.29
C LEU A 57 -1.61 3.87 16.15
N ILE A 58 -0.83 3.15 16.95
CA ILE A 58 0.64 3.15 16.85
C ILE A 58 1.08 2.62 15.49
N ALA A 59 0.49 1.51 15.02
CA ALA A 59 0.79 0.92 13.73
C ALA A 59 0.49 1.89 12.58
N ILE A 60 -0.59 2.67 12.64
CA ILE A 60 -0.90 3.71 11.66
C ILE A 60 0.20 4.78 11.62
N VAL A 61 0.64 5.27 12.78
CA VAL A 61 1.69 6.31 12.83
C VAL A 61 3.02 5.76 12.33
N VAL A 62 3.46 4.60 12.84
CA VAL A 62 4.72 3.97 12.45
C VAL A 62 4.69 3.57 10.98
N GLY A 63 3.60 2.95 10.53
CA GLY A 63 3.40 2.55 9.15
C GLY A 63 3.36 3.76 8.20
N TYR A 64 2.81 4.89 8.63
CA TYR A 64 2.89 6.15 7.88
C TYR A 64 4.34 6.65 7.75
N VAL A 65 5.09 6.70 8.84
CA VAL A 65 6.48 7.19 8.84
C VAL A 65 7.39 6.30 7.99
N VAL A 66 7.31 4.98 8.17
CA VAL A 66 8.14 4.01 7.45
C VAL A 66 7.76 3.94 5.96
N GLY A 67 6.47 3.93 5.66
CA GLY A 67 5.99 3.83 4.28
C GLY A 67 6.02 5.15 3.50
N TYR A 68 6.28 6.29 4.14
CA TYR A 68 6.33 7.59 3.47
C TYR A 68 7.37 7.64 2.35
N ILE A 69 8.60 7.20 2.62
CA ILE A 69 9.71 7.23 1.65
C ILE A 69 9.40 6.39 0.40
N PRO A 70 9.04 5.09 0.50
CA PRO A 70 8.71 4.31 -0.68
C PRO A 70 7.47 4.84 -1.41
N ALA A 71 6.49 5.40 -0.68
CA ALA A 71 5.32 6.04 -1.29
C ALA A 71 5.69 7.31 -2.08
N TYR A 72 6.60 8.12 -1.55
CA TYR A 72 7.14 9.30 -2.24
C TYR A 72 7.88 8.92 -3.52
N ILE A 73 8.83 7.99 -3.44
CA ILE A 73 9.59 7.50 -4.60
C ILE A 73 8.65 6.95 -5.67
N THR A 74 7.65 6.16 -5.28
CA THR A 74 6.66 5.59 -6.20
C THR A 74 5.84 6.69 -6.87
N GLY A 75 5.43 7.72 -6.12
CA GLY A 75 4.67 8.84 -6.65
C GLY A 75 5.46 9.66 -7.67
N GLU A 76 6.73 9.96 -7.39
CA GLU A 76 7.61 10.66 -8.32
C GLU A 76 7.86 9.84 -9.59
N LEU A 77 8.13 8.54 -9.48
CA LEU A 77 8.28 7.64 -10.63
C LEU A 77 7.00 7.59 -11.47
N PHE A 78 5.84 7.46 -10.83
CA PHE A 78 4.55 7.42 -11.50
C PHE A 78 4.31 8.70 -12.32
N LEU A 79 4.49 9.86 -11.71
CA LEU A 79 4.30 11.13 -12.41
C LEU A 79 5.35 11.33 -13.50
N HIS A 80 6.60 10.94 -13.28
CA HIS A 80 7.64 11.07 -14.30
C HIS A 80 7.31 10.26 -15.56
N ILE A 81 6.75 9.06 -15.41
CA ILE A 81 6.49 8.15 -16.55
C ILE A 81 5.12 8.40 -17.19
N PHE A 82 4.10 8.71 -16.38
CA PHE A 82 2.69 8.65 -16.81
C PHE A 82 1.93 9.97 -16.74
N LYS A 83 2.46 11.05 -16.15
CA LYS A 83 1.69 12.29 -15.93
C LYS A 83 0.98 12.81 -17.19
N ASP A 84 1.69 12.95 -18.30
CA ASP A 84 1.12 13.50 -19.54
C ASP A 84 0.15 12.51 -20.21
N LYS A 85 0.37 11.20 -20.00
CA LYS A 85 -0.49 10.12 -20.51
C LYS A 85 -1.76 9.95 -19.68
N LEU A 86 -1.75 10.40 -18.42
CA LEU A 86 -2.84 10.24 -17.47
C LEU A 86 -4.03 11.15 -17.81
N VAL A 87 -3.77 12.37 -18.30
CA VAL A 87 -4.80 13.38 -18.62
C VAL A 87 -5.81 12.85 -19.64
N ASN A 88 -5.33 12.13 -20.66
CA ASN A 88 -6.15 11.58 -21.74
C ASN A 88 -6.55 10.11 -21.51
N ALA A 89 -6.20 9.52 -20.35
CA ALA A 89 -6.48 8.13 -20.08
C ALA A 89 -7.97 7.87 -19.82
N ASN A 90 -8.44 6.70 -20.23
CA ASN A 90 -9.68 6.13 -19.71
C ASN A 90 -9.42 5.35 -18.40
N LEU A 91 -10.47 4.88 -17.73
CA LEU A 91 -10.34 4.16 -16.46
C LEU A 91 -9.44 2.92 -16.58
N TYR A 92 -9.58 2.15 -17.65
CA TYR A 92 -8.78 0.94 -17.89
C TYR A 92 -7.29 1.24 -18.02
N LEU A 93 -6.93 2.32 -18.73
CA LEU A 93 -5.56 2.78 -18.85
C LEU A 93 -5.00 3.26 -17.51
N ALA A 94 -5.79 3.98 -16.70
CA ALA A 94 -5.36 4.39 -15.36
C ALA A 94 -5.06 3.19 -14.44
N ILE A 95 -5.92 2.15 -14.50
CA ILE A 95 -5.68 0.88 -13.80
C ILE A 95 -4.41 0.21 -14.32
N ALA A 96 -4.24 0.12 -15.64
CA ALA A 96 -3.06 -0.47 -16.25
C ALA A 96 -1.77 0.27 -15.84
N TYR A 97 -1.76 1.60 -15.79
CA TYR A 97 -0.61 2.38 -15.30
C TYR A 97 -0.30 2.08 -13.84
N GLY A 98 -1.33 1.91 -12.99
CA GLY A 98 -1.18 1.44 -11.62
C GLY A 98 -0.51 0.06 -11.54
N CYS A 99 -0.93 -0.89 -12.39
CA CYS A 99 -0.31 -2.21 -12.50
C CYS A 99 1.15 -2.13 -12.96
N PHE A 100 1.46 -1.37 -14.02
CA PHE A 100 2.85 -1.19 -14.48
C PHE A 100 3.74 -0.58 -13.41
N THR A 101 3.21 0.36 -12.63
CA THR A 101 3.93 0.97 -11.51
C THR A 101 4.21 -0.04 -10.41
N SER A 102 3.29 -0.97 -10.15
CA SER A 102 3.55 -2.07 -9.21
C SER A 102 4.69 -2.97 -9.68
N LEU A 103 4.80 -3.23 -10.98
CA LEU A 103 5.81 -4.11 -11.54
C LEU A 103 7.22 -3.50 -11.47
N LEU A 104 7.35 -2.17 -11.37
CA LEU A 104 8.64 -1.51 -11.16
C LEU A 104 9.30 -1.96 -9.83
N TRP A 105 8.50 -2.32 -8.84
CA TRP A 105 8.99 -2.81 -7.55
C TRP A 105 9.34 -4.31 -7.57
N ALA A 106 8.88 -5.07 -8.57
CA ALA A 106 9.03 -6.52 -8.59
C ALA A 106 10.50 -6.99 -8.51
N PRO A 107 11.48 -6.40 -9.23
CA PRO A 107 12.87 -6.83 -9.13
C PRO A 107 13.44 -6.64 -7.71
N LEU A 108 13.15 -5.49 -7.09
CA LEU A 108 13.63 -5.18 -5.75
C LEU A 108 12.96 -6.09 -4.71
N LEU A 109 11.64 -6.28 -4.79
CA LEU A 109 10.90 -7.17 -3.90
C LEU A 109 11.35 -8.63 -4.05
N PHE A 110 11.66 -9.07 -5.26
CA PHE A 110 12.18 -10.41 -5.51
C PHE A 110 13.55 -10.63 -4.88
N LEU A 111 14.44 -9.63 -4.93
CA LEU A 111 15.74 -9.68 -4.26
C LEU A 111 15.58 -9.69 -2.73
N LEU A 112 14.71 -8.84 -2.19
CA LEU A 112 14.44 -8.78 -0.75
C LEU A 112 13.81 -10.06 -0.22
N SER A 113 12.96 -10.72 -1.00
CA SER A 113 12.27 -11.92 -0.55
C SER A 113 13.21 -13.13 -0.43
N GLN A 114 14.36 -13.15 -1.11
CA GLN A 114 15.35 -14.24 -0.98
C GLN A 114 15.90 -14.40 0.44
N PHE A 115 15.80 -13.35 1.27
CA PHE A 115 16.23 -13.40 2.67
C PHE A 115 15.16 -14.00 3.61
N ALA A 116 13.95 -14.27 3.11
CA ALA A 116 12.89 -14.93 3.87
C ALA A 116 12.92 -16.45 3.68
N HIS A 117 12.49 -17.19 4.70
CA HIS A 117 12.39 -18.66 4.64
C HIS A 117 11.46 -19.12 3.49
N ASP A 118 10.26 -18.53 3.42
CA ASP A 118 9.29 -18.75 2.35
C ASP A 118 9.38 -17.64 1.30
N TRP A 119 10.52 -17.58 0.59
CA TRP A 119 10.86 -16.48 -0.31
C TRP A 119 9.81 -16.24 -1.41
N LEU A 120 9.23 -17.31 -1.98
CA LEU A 120 8.24 -17.20 -3.05
C LEU A 120 6.91 -16.66 -2.53
N LEU A 121 6.43 -17.17 -1.40
CA LEU A 121 5.17 -16.74 -0.80
C LEU A 121 5.28 -15.29 -0.31
N THR A 122 6.42 -14.93 0.27
CA THR A 122 6.75 -13.55 0.67
C THR A 122 6.74 -12.62 -0.54
N PHE A 123 7.37 -13.01 -1.65
CA PHE A 123 7.35 -12.22 -2.88
C PHE A 123 5.94 -12.02 -3.43
N LEU A 124 5.16 -13.09 -3.55
CA LEU A 124 3.79 -13.04 -4.06
C LEU A 124 2.90 -12.14 -3.19
N TYR A 125 3.04 -12.24 -1.88
CA TYR A 125 2.33 -11.37 -0.93
C TYR A 125 2.71 -9.91 -1.14
N LEU A 126 4.00 -9.57 -1.11
CA LEU A 126 4.47 -8.20 -1.27
C LEU A 126 4.08 -7.61 -2.64
N GLN A 127 4.15 -8.39 -3.71
CA GLN A 127 3.84 -7.90 -5.05
C GLN A 127 2.32 -7.76 -5.27
N PHE A 128 1.56 -8.83 -5.08
CA PHE A 128 0.16 -8.91 -5.52
C PHE A 128 -0.84 -8.50 -4.44
N VAL A 129 -0.54 -8.73 -3.16
CA VAL A 129 -1.44 -8.38 -2.05
C VAL A 129 -1.13 -7.00 -1.51
N PHE A 130 0.14 -6.59 -1.52
CA PHE A 130 0.56 -5.32 -0.93
C PHE A 130 0.75 -4.20 -1.97
N ILE A 131 1.78 -4.26 -2.82
CA ILE A 131 2.12 -3.13 -3.71
C ILE A 131 1.07 -2.91 -4.80
N LEU A 132 0.64 -3.95 -5.51
CA LEU A 132 -0.30 -3.84 -6.63
C LEU A 132 -1.61 -3.11 -6.28
N PRO A 133 -2.34 -3.45 -5.21
CA PRO A 133 -3.55 -2.71 -4.86
C PRO A 133 -3.25 -1.26 -4.46
N ILE A 134 -2.15 -0.99 -3.73
CA ILE A 134 -1.77 0.38 -3.35
C ILE A 134 -1.55 1.25 -4.59
N THR A 135 -0.72 0.80 -5.54
CA THR A 135 -0.39 1.58 -6.72
C THR A 135 -1.58 1.76 -7.65
N THR A 136 -2.44 0.75 -7.76
CA THR A 136 -3.66 0.81 -8.58
C THR A 136 -4.67 1.81 -8.01
N ILE A 137 -4.94 1.75 -6.70
CA ILE A 137 -5.83 2.71 -6.04
C ILE A 137 -5.28 4.14 -6.17
N CYS A 138 -3.98 4.32 -5.91
CA CYS A 138 -3.34 5.64 -6.02
C CYS A 138 -3.37 6.18 -7.45
N ALA A 139 -3.11 5.34 -8.46
CA ALA A 139 -3.17 5.74 -9.87
C ALA A 139 -4.58 6.16 -10.30
N VAL A 140 -5.62 5.44 -9.87
CA VAL A 140 -7.02 5.79 -10.17
C VAL A 140 -7.42 7.11 -9.52
N ILE A 141 -7.02 7.36 -8.27
CA ILE A 141 -7.30 8.63 -7.60
C ILE A 141 -6.53 9.78 -8.26
N GLU A 142 -5.26 9.58 -8.63
CA GLU A 142 -4.45 10.60 -9.32
C GLU A 142 -5.06 10.93 -10.70
N TRP A 143 -5.54 9.90 -11.42
CA TRP A 143 -6.26 10.08 -12.68
C TRP A 143 -7.54 10.91 -12.51
N LYS A 144 -8.34 10.62 -11.48
CA LYS A 144 -9.56 11.40 -11.18
C LYS A 144 -9.26 12.86 -10.85
N LYS A 145 -8.10 13.17 -10.24
CA LYS A 145 -7.68 14.54 -9.96
C LYS A 145 -7.14 15.29 -11.19
N SER A 146 -6.69 14.55 -12.19
CA SER A 146 -6.09 15.10 -13.41
C SER A 146 -7.11 15.38 -14.53
N LYS A 147 -8.37 14.97 -14.32
CA LYS A 147 -9.52 15.35 -15.13
C LYS A 147 -10.24 16.52 -14.49
#